data_AF-A0A2A5BD71-F1
#
_entry.id   AF-A0A2A5BD71-F1
#
_cell.length_a   1.000
_cell.length_b   1.000
_cell.length_c   1.000
_cell.angle_alpha   90.00
_cell.angle_beta   90.00
_cell.angle_gamma   90.00
#
_symmetry.space_group_name_H-M   'P 1'
#
loop_
_entity.id
_entity.type
_entity.pdbx_description
1 polymer ?
#
loop_
_entity_poly.entity_id
_entity_poly.type
_entity_poly.pdbx_seq_one_letter_code
_entity_poly.pdbx_strand_id
1 'polypeptide(L)'
;MRCHEVDYEIIGHDIQLVEIELDPTETVIAEAGAMNYMEEGINFETKMGDGSDPVQGVMSKLFSAAKRSITGESIFTTHFTNEGTRKRRVAFSAPYPGTIVPIDMAQFGEKITCQKDAFVAAALGTKVSITFSKRLGAGFFGGEGFI
;
A
#
# COMPACT_ATOMS: atom_id res chain seq x y z
N MET A 1 -11.19 -0.36 12.07
CA MET A 1 -9.93 0.24 12.59
C MET A 1 -9.88 1.67 12.08
N ARG A 2 -9.32 2.61 12.83
CA ARG A 2 -9.12 3.98 12.32
C ARG A 2 -7.76 4.05 11.63
N CYS A 3 -7.75 4.54 10.39
CA CYS A 3 -6.51 4.85 9.69
C CYS A 3 -6.01 6.24 10.11
N HIS A 4 -4.75 6.52 9.82
CA HIS A 4 -4.24 7.90 9.86
C HIS A 4 -4.98 8.75 8.81
N GLU A 5 -5.13 10.04 9.08
CA GLU A 5 -5.72 11.01 8.16
C GLU A 5 -4.58 11.75 7.47
N VAL A 6 -4.27 11.39 6.23
CA VAL A 6 -3.12 11.92 5.50
C VAL A 6 -3.59 12.88 4.40
N ASP A 7 -2.89 13.99 4.27
CA ASP A 7 -3.08 14.96 3.19
C ASP A 7 -2.30 14.52 1.94
N TYR A 8 -2.80 14.86 0.74
CA TYR A 8 -2.10 14.53 -0.51
C TYR A 8 -2.36 15.54 -1.63
N GLU A 9 -1.44 15.58 -2.59
CA GLU A 9 -1.53 16.33 -3.85
C GLU A 9 -1.20 15.39 -5.02
N ILE A 10 -2.01 15.44 -6.10
CA ILE A 10 -1.72 14.68 -7.33
C ILE A 10 -1.13 15.64 -8.35
N ILE A 11 0.09 15.35 -8.80
CA ILE A 11 0.86 16.18 -9.72
C ILE A 11 0.94 15.47 -11.08
N GLY A 12 0.67 16.22 -12.15
CA GLY A 12 0.70 15.73 -13.53
C GLY A 12 -0.68 15.50 -14.13
N HIS A 13 -0.70 15.18 -15.43
CA HIS A 13 -1.93 14.94 -16.20
C HIS A 13 -1.98 13.50 -16.73
N ASP A 14 -1.11 13.17 -17.70
CA ASP A 14 -1.11 11.85 -18.36
C ASP A 14 -0.23 10.81 -17.64
N ILE A 15 0.76 11.30 -16.90
CA ILE A 15 1.65 10.51 -16.04
C ILE A 15 1.67 11.23 -14.70
N GLN A 16 1.06 10.62 -13.69
CA GLN A 16 0.84 11.25 -12.40
C GLN A 16 1.73 10.67 -11.30
N LEU A 17 2.10 11.54 -10.37
CA LEU A 17 2.65 11.18 -9.08
C LEU A 17 1.74 11.73 -7.98
N VAL A 18 1.67 11.02 -6.85
CA VAL A 18 0.98 11.49 -5.64
C VAL A 18 2.03 11.87 -4.61
N GLU A 19 1.99 13.11 -4.15
CA GLU A 19 2.77 13.58 -3.01
C GLU A 19 1.89 13.50 -1.76
N ILE A 20 2.32 12.76 -0.76
CA ILE A 20 1.61 12.57 0.51
C ILE A 20 2.33 13.37 1.58
N GLU A 21 1.57 14.22 2.26
CA GLU A 21 2.05 15.04 3.36
C GLU A 21 1.72 14.35 4.69
N LEU A 22 2.74 14.17 5.51
CA LEU A 22 2.68 13.47 6.79
C LEU A 22 2.98 14.44 7.92
N ASP A 23 2.07 14.54 8.89
CA ASP A 23 2.37 15.15 10.19
C ASP A 23 3.42 14.33 10.96
N PRO A 24 4.09 14.91 11.97
CA PRO A 24 5.00 14.17 12.84
C PRO A 24 4.34 12.88 13.35
N THR A 25 5.05 11.75 13.25
CA THR A 25 4.60 10.39 13.61
C THR A 25 3.58 9.74 12.69
N GLU A 26 3.12 10.44 11.65
CA GLU A 26 2.25 9.81 10.66
C GLU A 26 3.02 8.90 9.72
N THR A 27 2.31 7.89 9.22
CA THR A 27 2.86 6.85 8.37
C THR A 27 1.94 6.61 7.19
N VAL A 28 2.55 6.52 6.00
CA VAL A 28 1.91 5.97 4.81
C VAL A 28 2.54 4.61 4.48
N ILE A 29 1.73 3.68 4.01
CA ILE A 29 2.17 2.39 3.52
C ILE A 29 2.12 2.36 1.99
N ALA A 30 3.17 1.85 1.34
CA ALA A 30 3.26 1.77 -0.12
C ALA A 30 4.13 0.59 -0.55
N GLU A 31 4.11 0.26 -1.84
CA GLU A 31 5.11 -0.66 -2.41
C GLU A 31 6.46 0.05 -2.58
N ALA A 32 7.55 -0.60 -2.16
CA ALA A 32 8.89 0.00 -2.19
C ALA A 32 9.31 0.52 -3.57
N GLY A 33 8.87 -0.15 -4.64
CA GLY A 33 9.20 0.20 -6.02
C GLY A 33 8.45 1.41 -6.57
N ALA A 34 7.43 1.90 -5.86
CA ALA A 34 6.60 3.02 -6.29
C ALA A 34 7.14 4.39 -5.82
N MET A 35 8.14 4.44 -4.93
CA MET A 35 8.63 5.68 -4.35
C MET A 35 9.55 6.46 -5.32
N ASN A 36 9.26 7.75 -5.51
CA ASN A 36 10.05 8.65 -6.34
C ASN A 36 11.04 9.48 -5.53
N TYR A 37 10.55 10.15 -4.49
CA TYR A 37 11.38 10.92 -3.56
C TYR A 37 10.73 10.96 -2.17
N MET A 38 11.54 11.31 -1.18
CA MET A 38 11.10 11.60 0.17
C MET A 38 11.93 12.76 0.74
N GLU A 39 11.32 13.60 1.55
CA GLU A 39 12.02 14.66 2.27
C GLU A 39 12.85 14.11 3.44
N GLU A 40 13.86 14.88 3.84
CA GLU A 40 14.65 14.59 5.05
C GLU A 40 13.75 14.58 6.30
N GLY A 41 13.86 13.51 7.08
CA GLY A 41 13.04 13.26 8.27
C GLY A 41 11.95 12.20 8.04
N ILE A 42 11.74 11.75 6.79
CA ILE A 42 10.99 10.53 6.52
C ILE A 42 11.94 9.34 6.58
N ASN A 43 11.61 8.39 7.45
CA ASN A 43 12.30 7.11 7.55
C ASN A 43 11.42 6.02 6.93
N PHE A 44 12.03 4.97 6.37
CA PHE A 44 11.29 3.86 5.80
C PHE A 44 11.72 2.50 6.35
N GLU A 45 10.74 1.62 6.57
CA GLU A 45 10.96 0.24 7.00
C GLU A 45 10.11 -0.70 6.15
N THR A 46 10.76 -1.65 5.47
CA THR A 46 10.05 -2.71 4.76
C THR A 46 9.59 -3.76 5.76
N LYS A 47 8.28 -3.81 6.01
CA LYS A 47 7.68 -4.82 6.88
C LYS A 47 7.08 -5.93 6.03
N MET A 48 7.28 -7.15 6.49
CA MET A 48 6.61 -8.31 5.91
C MET A 48 5.24 -8.45 6.56
N GLY A 49 4.17 -8.31 5.78
CA GLY A 49 2.80 -8.24 6.27
C GLY A 49 2.07 -6.97 5.80
N ASP A 50 0.78 -6.87 6.11
CA ASP A 50 -0.14 -5.85 5.61
C ASP A 50 -0.15 -4.53 6.42
N GLY A 51 0.80 -4.36 7.34
CA GLY A 51 0.88 -3.20 8.23
C GLY A 51 -0.19 -3.14 9.33
N SER A 52 -1.10 -4.12 9.42
CA SER A 52 -2.23 -4.08 10.37
C SER A 52 -1.90 -4.51 11.80
N ASP A 53 -0.75 -5.15 12.04
CA ASP A 53 -0.31 -5.62 13.37
C ASP A 53 1.19 -5.31 13.65
N PRO A 54 1.50 -4.26 14.44
CA PRO A 54 2.89 -3.89 14.76
C PRO A 54 3.58 -4.80 15.80
N VAL A 55 2.85 -5.71 16.47
CA VAL A 55 3.38 -6.61 17.51
C VAL A 55 3.19 -8.08 17.10
N GLN A 56 4.10 -8.63 16.28
CA GLN A 56 4.06 -10.06 15.93
C GLN A 56 5.10 -10.89 16.68
N GLY A 57 4.62 -11.77 17.57
CA GLY A 57 5.41 -12.84 18.19
C GLY A 57 5.84 -13.94 17.20
N VAL A 58 6.74 -14.81 17.64
CA VAL A 58 7.38 -15.88 16.83
C VAL A 58 6.35 -16.84 16.19
N MET A 59 5.23 -17.12 16.87
CA MET A 59 4.17 -17.98 16.36
C MET A 59 3.38 -17.34 15.20
N SER A 60 3.18 -16.01 15.25
CA SER A 60 2.49 -15.26 14.18
C SER A 60 3.31 -15.23 12.90
N LYS A 61 4.64 -15.14 13.03
CA LYS A 61 5.60 -15.19 11.90
C LYS A 61 5.59 -16.54 11.19
N LEU A 62 5.38 -17.63 11.91
CA LEU A 62 5.32 -18.97 11.33
C LEU A 62 4.00 -19.20 10.57
N PHE A 63 2.89 -18.68 11.09
CA PHE A 63 1.59 -18.78 10.43
C PHE A 63 1.51 -17.90 9.16
N SER A 64 2.10 -16.71 9.18
CA SER A 64 2.24 -15.87 7.98
C SER A 64 3.19 -16.50 6.95
N ALA A 65 4.26 -17.16 7.39
CA ALA A 65 5.15 -17.95 6.51
C ALA A 65 4.46 -19.21 5.91
N ALA A 66 3.56 -19.86 6.64
CA ALA A 66 2.75 -20.97 6.12
C ALA A 66 1.67 -20.49 5.15
N LYS A 67 1.05 -19.34 5.41
CA LYS A 67 0.13 -18.70 4.44
C LYS A 67 0.85 -18.38 3.13
N ARG A 68 2.11 -17.91 3.20
CA ARG A 68 2.98 -17.63 2.05
C ARG A 68 3.23 -18.84 1.14
N SER A 69 3.43 -20.04 1.70
CA SER A 69 3.63 -21.24 0.88
C SER A 69 2.36 -21.72 0.18
N ILE A 70 1.19 -21.36 0.72
CA ILE A 70 -0.12 -21.73 0.18
C ILE A 70 -0.63 -20.69 -0.83
N THR A 71 -0.35 -19.40 -0.62
CA THR A 71 -0.81 -18.31 -1.51
C THR A 71 0.20 -17.89 -2.58
N GLY A 72 1.45 -18.34 -2.51
CA GLY A 72 2.49 -18.06 -3.52
C GLY A 72 3.00 -16.61 -3.55
N GLU A 73 2.27 -15.67 -2.96
CA GLU A 73 2.57 -14.24 -2.99
C GLU A 73 2.91 -13.70 -1.61
N SER A 74 4.01 -12.97 -1.52
CA SER A 74 4.43 -12.25 -0.33
C SER A 74 4.08 -10.77 -0.53
N ILE A 75 3.10 -10.25 0.23
CA ILE A 75 2.87 -8.81 0.30
C ILE A 75 3.99 -8.23 1.19
N PHE A 76 4.94 -7.55 0.55
CA PHE A 76 5.89 -6.68 1.24
C PHE A 76 5.36 -5.26 1.14
N THR A 77 5.14 -4.63 2.28
CA THR A 77 4.65 -3.25 2.33
C THR A 77 5.66 -2.41 3.08
N THR A 78 6.14 -1.35 2.44
CA THR A 78 7.07 -0.41 3.03
C THR A 78 6.30 0.68 3.74
N HIS A 79 6.68 0.92 4.99
CA HIS A 79 6.12 1.96 5.84
C HIS A 79 7.03 3.17 5.74
N PHE A 80 6.49 4.32 5.36
CA PHE A 80 7.19 5.60 5.31
C PHE A 80 6.62 6.48 6.42
N THR A 81 7.44 6.78 7.42
CA THR A 81 7.02 7.47 8.65
C THR A 81 7.77 8.79 8.78
N ASN A 82 7.05 9.86 9.11
CA ASN A 82 7.69 11.12 9.46
C ASN A 82 8.21 11.06 10.91
N GLU A 83 9.52 10.91 11.07
CA GLU A 83 10.21 10.96 12.36
C GLU A 83 10.70 12.38 12.73
N GLY A 84 10.40 13.36 11.87
CA GLY A 84 10.69 14.77 12.09
C GLY A 84 9.70 15.47 13.02
N THR A 85 9.91 16.76 13.22
CA THR A 85 9.07 17.63 14.07
C THR A 85 8.16 18.57 13.27
N ARG A 86 8.21 18.51 11.95
CA ARG A 86 7.42 19.32 11.02
C ARG A 86 6.78 18.41 9.98
N LYS A 87 5.76 18.92 9.28
CA LYS A 87 5.20 18.23 8.12
C LYS A 87 6.28 17.92 7.09
N ARG A 88 6.24 16.70 6.54
CA ARG A 88 7.16 16.19 5.52
C ARG A 88 6.42 15.49 4.41
N ARG A 89 7.05 15.43 3.24
CA ARG A 89 6.44 14.88 2.02
C ARG A 89 7.17 13.66 1.49
N VAL A 90 6.40 12.68 1.04
CA VAL A 90 6.89 11.51 0.29
C VAL A 90 6.03 11.33 -0.96
N ALA A 91 6.67 11.05 -2.09
CA ALA A 91 6.01 10.95 -3.36
C ALA A 91 6.09 9.55 -3.98
N PHE A 92 4.99 9.13 -4.59
CA PHE A 92 4.84 7.83 -5.24
C PHE A 92 4.27 7.96 -6.64
N SER A 93 4.64 7.04 -7.53
CA SER A 93 4.04 6.87 -8.86
C SER A 93 4.00 5.40 -9.25
N ALA A 94 3.05 5.05 -10.11
CA ALA A 94 2.99 3.72 -10.69
C ALA A 94 4.16 3.50 -11.68
N PRO A 95 4.65 2.26 -11.86
CA PRO A 95 5.75 1.96 -12.78
C PRO A 95 5.36 2.00 -14.27
N TYR A 96 4.17 2.53 -14.59
CA TYR A 96 3.61 2.64 -15.93
C TYR A 96 2.82 3.95 -16.09
N PRO A 97 2.73 4.50 -17.32
CA PRO A 97 1.95 5.70 -17.59
C PRO A 97 0.49 5.53 -17.16
N GLY A 98 -0.05 6.51 -16.44
CA GLY A 98 -1.41 6.45 -15.94
C GLY A 98 -1.77 7.60 -15.02
N THR A 99 -3.01 7.53 -14.55
CA THR A 99 -3.59 8.47 -13.59
C THR A 99 -3.75 7.80 -12.23
N ILE A 100 -3.67 8.60 -11.16
CA ILE A 100 -3.86 8.17 -9.78
C ILE A 100 -5.28 8.54 -9.36
N VAL A 101 -5.98 7.55 -8.80
CA VAL A 101 -7.35 7.73 -8.31
C VAL A 101 -7.33 7.62 -6.79
N PRO A 102 -7.53 8.73 -6.06
CA PRO A 102 -7.62 8.67 -4.61
C PRO A 102 -8.99 8.11 -4.21
N ILE A 103 -9.02 7.24 -3.20
CA ILE A 103 -10.25 6.62 -2.74
C ILE A 103 -10.39 6.73 -1.22
N ASP A 104 -11.46 7.39 -0.79
CA ASP A 104 -11.91 7.38 0.60
C ASP A 104 -12.74 6.12 0.86
N MET A 105 -12.14 5.12 1.53
CA MET A 105 -12.81 3.85 1.79
C MET A 105 -14.09 3.98 2.63
N ALA A 106 -14.25 5.04 3.43
CA ALA A 106 -15.47 5.24 4.22
C ALA A 106 -16.71 5.40 3.31
N GLN A 107 -16.52 5.93 2.09
CA GLN A 107 -17.57 6.08 1.09
C GLN A 107 -17.88 4.78 0.33
N PHE A 108 -17.02 3.76 0.47
CA PHE A 108 -17.13 2.47 -0.24
C PHE A 108 -17.35 1.28 0.72
N GLY A 109 -17.92 1.52 1.89
CA GLY A 109 -18.20 0.46 2.87
C GLY A 109 -16.92 -0.17 3.45
N GLU A 110 -15.85 0.62 3.57
CA GLU A 110 -14.57 0.28 4.20
C GLU A 110 -13.80 -0.89 3.53
N LYS A 111 -14.19 -1.28 2.31
CA LYS A 111 -13.56 -2.39 1.60
C LYS A 111 -13.54 -2.16 0.10
N ILE A 112 -12.34 -2.29 -0.48
CA ILE A 112 -12.13 -2.23 -1.92
C ILE A 112 -11.31 -3.43 -2.35
N THR A 113 -11.61 -3.92 -3.55
CA THR A 113 -10.81 -4.92 -4.25
C THR A 113 -10.27 -4.28 -5.51
N CYS A 114 -8.95 -4.24 -5.64
CA CYS A 114 -8.26 -3.74 -6.81
C CYS A 114 -7.31 -4.83 -7.32
N GLN A 115 -6.90 -4.73 -8.58
CA GLN A 115 -5.80 -5.54 -9.09
C GLN A 115 -4.55 -5.22 -8.26
N LYS A 116 -3.75 -6.23 -7.94
CA LYS A 116 -2.49 -6.08 -7.19
C LYS A 116 -1.65 -4.90 -7.68
N ASP A 117 -1.39 -4.85 -8.98
CA ASP A 117 -0.49 -3.85 -9.57
C ASP A 117 -1.11 -2.43 -9.57
N ALA A 118 -2.40 -2.27 -9.29
CA ALA A 118 -3.07 -0.98 -9.22
C ALA A 118 -2.91 -0.28 -7.85
N PHE A 119 -2.40 -0.96 -6.83
CA PHE A 119 -2.17 -0.37 -5.52
C PHE A 119 -0.89 0.49 -5.51
N VAL A 120 -1.01 1.76 -5.11
CA VAL A 120 0.12 2.70 -5.03
C VAL A 120 0.52 2.94 -3.57
N ALA A 121 -0.41 3.49 -2.77
CA ALA A 121 -0.18 3.83 -1.38
C ALA A 121 -1.52 3.84 -0.59
N ALA A 122 -1.44 3.73 0.73
CA ALA A 122 -2.55 3.90 1.65
C ALA A 122 -2.09 4.43 3.01
N ALA A 123 -2.99 5.07 3.75
CA ALA A 123 -2.70 5.49 5.12
C ALA A 123 -2.48 4.27 6.05
N LEU A 124 -1.58 4.41 7.04
CA LEU A 124 -1.38 3.39 8.06
C LEU A 124 -2.70 3.06 8.77
N GLY A 125 -2.95 1.77 8.99
CA GLY A 125 -4.22 1.23 9.49
C GLY A 125 -5.08 0.58 8.39
N THR A 126 -4.76 0.83 7.13
CA THR A 126 -5.39 0.14 5.99
C THR A 126 -4.90 -1.30 5.93
N LYS A 127 -5.86 -2.25 5.88
CA LYS A 127 -5.54 -3.67 5.78
C LYS A 127 -5.45 -4.10 4.32
N VAL A 128 -4.26 -4.52 3.89
CA VAL A 128 -4.02 -5.03 2.53
C VAL A 128 -4.00 -6.55 2.52
N SER A 129 -4.91 -7.20 1.80
CA SER A 129 -4.96 -8.66 1.74
C SER A 129 -5.36 -9.18 0.37
N ILE A 130 -4.74 -10.29 -0.05
CA ILE A 130 -5.07 -11.02 -1.28
C ILE A 130 -6.50 -11.58 -1.19
N THR A 131 -7.30 -11.42 -2.24
CA THR A 131 -8.65 -11.97 -2.32
C THR A 131 -8.82 -12.82 -3.59
N PHE A 132 -9.02 -14.12 -3.44
CA PHE A 132 -9.12 -14.99 -4.61
C PHE A 132 -10.37 -14.69 -5.44
N SER A 133 -10.18 -14.13 -6.63
CA SER A 133 -11.26 -13.93 -7.60
C SER A 133 -11.45 -15.21 -8.42
N LYS A 134 -12.46 -15.99 -8.04
CA LYS A 134 -12.77 -17.28 -8.68
C LYS A 134 -13.52 -17.07 -10.01
N ARG A 135 -12.87 -16.46 -11.02
CA ARG A 135 -13.37 -16.47 -12.40
C ARG A 135 -12.73 -17.63 -13.18
N LEU A 136 -13.38 -18.80 -13.11
CA LEU A 136 -13.05 -20.04 -13.84
C LEU A 136 -13.28 -19.94 -15.36
N GLY A 137 -12.78 -18.89 -16.03
CA GLY A 137 -12.99 -18.72 -17.47
C GLY A 137 -12.17 -17.64 -18.19
N ALA A 138 -11.34 -16.86 -17.48
CA ALA A 138 -10.57 -15.77 -18.08
C ALA A 138 -9.18 -16.21 -18.63
N GLY A 139 -8.97 -17.51 -18.81
CA GLY A 139 -7.69 -18.07 -19.30
C GLY A 139 -7.28 -17.67 -20.72
N PHE A 140 -8.06 -16.82 -21.41
CA PHE A 140 -7.78 -16.42 -22.79
C PHE A 140 -7.60 -14.89 -23.01
N PHE A 141 -7.66 -14.07 -21.95
CA PHE A 141 -7.45 -12.61 -22.03
C PHE A 141 -6.52 -12.05 -20.93
N GLY A 142 -5.40 -12.70 -20.64
CA GLY A 142 -4.33 -12.09 -19.83
C GLY A 142 -3.89 -12.83 -18.56
N GLY A 143 -4.47 -13.98 -18.22
CA GLY A 143 -3.82 -14.95 -17.32
C GLY A 143 -3.72 -14.60 -15.83
N GLU A 144 -4.42 -13.59 -15.32
CA GLU A 144 -4.32 -13.20 -13.89
C GLU A 144 -5.30 -14.01 -13.03
N GLY A 145 -4.89 -15.23 -12.68
CA GLY A 145 -5.65 -16.14 -11.82
C GLY A 145 -5.76 -15.73 -10.34
N PHE A 146 -5.35 -14.53 -9.92
CA PHE A 146 -5.37 -14.05 -8.53
C PHE A 146 -5.54 -12.52 -8.49
N ILE A 147 -6.32 -12.00 -7.53
CA ILE A 147 -6.55 -10.57 -7.26
C ILE A 147 -6.15 -10.28 -5.80
#